data_AF-A0AAF0USN7-F1
#
_entry.id   AF-A0AAF0USN7-F1
#
_cell.length_a   1.000
_cell.length_b   1.000
_cell.length_c   1.000
_cell.angle_alpha   90.00
_cell.angle_beta   90.00
_cell.angle_gamma   90.00
#
_symmetry.space_group_name_H-M   'P 1'
#
loop_
_entity.id
_entity.type
_entity.pdbx_description
1 polymer ?
#
loop_
_entity_poly.entity_id
_entity_poly.type
_entity_poly.pdbx_seq_one_letter_code
_entity_poly.pdbx_strand_id
1 'polypeptide(L)'
;MAKKSYMGHRRYLPLNHKWRNDTVSFDNTVEHRLPPEMLSGDDILDQVVDLDGLPLTKDPRKKIKISHKKRGDNWNKKSIFFDLPYWKTLLLRHNLDVMHIEKNICDNILGTILDIKGKTKHIEYSVGFTRNEYTERIASNTKWR
;
A
#
# COMPACT_ATOMS: atom_id res chain seq x y z
N MET A 1 13.73 5.54 30.72
CA MET A 1 13.55 4.57 29.59
C MET A 1 12.27 4.94 28.86
N ALA A 2 12.33 5.21 27.56
CA ALA A 2 11.12 5.45 26.76
C ALA A 2 10.41 4.11 26.51
N LYS A 3 9.26 3.91 27.17
CA LYS A 3 8.40 2.75 26.93
C LYS A 3 7.83 2.90 25.51
N LYS A 4 8.20 2.01 24.59
CA LYS A 4 7.59 1.94 23.25
C LYS A 4 6.16 1.41 23.41
N SER A 5 5.24 2.28 23.84
CA SER A 5 3.81 1.99 23.87
C SER A 5 3.25 2.18 22.46
N TYR A 6 2.57 1.18 21.93
CA TYR A 6 1.80 1.31 20.68
C TYR A 6 0.57 2.18 20.95
N MET A 7 0.74 3.50 20.83
CA MET A 7 -0.28 4.49 21.18
C MET A 7 -1.59 4.22 20.41
N GLY A 8 -2.72 4.31 21.11
CA GLY A 8 -4.06 4.16 20.54
C GLY A 8 -4.45 2.78 20.00
N HIS A 9 -3.61 1.74 20.13
CA HIS A 9 -3.98 0.37 19.71
C HIS A 9 -4.98 -0.28 20.67
N ARG A 10 -5.07 0.24 21.90
CA ARG A 10 -6.07 -0.17 22.90
C ARG A 10 -7.52 0.08 22.43
N ARG A 11 -7.72 0.92 21.42
CA ARG A 11 -9.02 1.18 20.78
C ARG A 11 -9.65 -0.05 20.11
N TYR A 12 -8.88 -1.08 19.80
CA TYR A 12 -9.40 -2.32 19.20
C TYR A 12 -9.86 -3.35 20.25
N LEU A 13 -9.58 -3.13 21.54
CA LEU A 13 -10.05 -4.01 22.62
C LEU A 13 -11.53 -3.74 22.93
N PRO A 14 -12.29 -4.66 23.55
CA PRO A 14 -13.64 -4.37 24.02
C PRO A 14 -13.68 -3.13 24.93
N LEU A 15 -14.79 -2.37 24.92
CA LEU A 15 -14.93 -1.14 25.72
C LEU A 15 -14.66 -1.35 27.23
N ASN A 16 -15.07 -2.50 27.76
CA ASN A 16 -14.91 -2.85 29.18
C ASN A 16 -13.54 -3.51 29.49
N HIS A 17 -12.60 -3.51 28.56
CA HIS A 17 -11.33 -4.21 28.74
C HIS A 17 -10.39 -3.44 29.69
N LYS A 18 -9.88 -4.10 30.74
CA LYS A 18 -9.02 -3.50 31.78
C LYS A 18 -7.86 -2.64 31.25
N TRP A 19 -7.20 -3.07 30.17
CA TRP A 19 -6.09 -2.34 29.57
C TRP A 19 -6.45 -0.98 28.98
N ARG A 20 -7.73 -0.72 28.65
CA ARG A 20 -8.18 0.62 28.25
C ARG A 20 -8.06 1.63 29.39
N ASN A 21 -8.13 1.18 30.65
CA ASN A 21 -8.02 2.01 31.86
C ASN A 21 -6.61 2.00 32.47
N ASP A 22 -5.73 1.13 31.99
CA ASP A 22 -4.36 1.01 32.49
C ASP A 22 -3.49 2.16 31.94
N THR A 23 -3.37 3.22 32.73
CA THR A 23 -2.53 4.39 32.40
C THR A 23 -1.05 4.10 32.66
N VAL A 24 -0.76 3.41 33.77
CA VAL A 24 0.59 3.14 34.28
C VAL A 24 1.40 2.24 33.34
N SER A 25 0.76 1.23 32.76
CA SER A 25 1.43 0.31 31.84
C SER A 25 1.59 0.89 30.43
N PHE A 26 0.93 2.00 30.08
CA PHE A 26 0.89 2.49 28.70
C PHE A 26 1.36 3.94 28.60
N ASP A 27 0.52 4.82 28.03
CA ASP A 27 0.83 6.20 27.67
C ASP A 27 0.26 7.21 28.68
N ASN A 28 -0.01 6.77 29.90
CA ASN A 28 -0.66 7.55 30.96
C ASN A 28 -2.06 8.09 30.60
N THR A 29 -2.69 7.57 29.54
CA THR A 29 -4.04 7.97 29.14
C THR A 29 -5.05 6.83 29.30
N VAL A 30 -6.32 7.17 29.50
CA VAL A 30 -7.43 6.23 29.44
C VAL A 30 -8.01 6.25 28.03
N GLU A 31 -8.22 5.08 27.44
CA GLU A 31 -8.64 4.95 26.04
C GLU A 31 -10.13 4.62 25.91
N HIS A 32 -10.96 5.67 25.92
CA HIS A 32 -12.41 5.57 25.72
C HIS A 32 -12.86 5.60 24.27
N ARG A 33 -11.97 5.91 23.32
CA ARG A 33 -12.36 6.05 21.92
C ARG A 33 -12.70 4.70 21.31
N LEU A 34 -13.61 4.72 20.36
CA LEU A 34 -13.91 3.59 19.50
C LEU A 34 -12.73 3.30 18.57
N PRO A 35 -12.61 2.06 18.05
CA PRO A 35 -11.68 1.78 16.97
C PRO A 35 -11.94 2.77 15.81
N PRO A 36 -10.88 3.23 15.11
CA PRO A 36 -11.05 4.00 13.89
C PRO A 36 -11.98 3.28 12.93
N GLU A 37 -12.80 4.06 12.23
CA GLU A 37 -13.63 3.52 11.17
C GLU A 37 -12.77 2.91 10.07
N MET A 38 -13.14 1.70 9.63
CA MET A 38 -12.46 1.03 8.54
C MET A 38 -12.91 1.65 7.23
N LEU A 39 -11.99 2.31 6.53
CA LEU A 39 -12.25 2.82 5.19
C LEU A 39 -12.50 1.66 4.22
N SER A 40 -13.48 1.82 3.34
CA SER A 40 -13.72 0.91 2.22
C SER A 40 -12.66 1.08 1.13
N GLY A 41 -12.71 0.21 0.10
CA GLY A 41 -11.80 0.32 -1.02
C GLY A 41 -12.08 1.59 -1.81
N ASP A 42 -13.36 1.88 -2.00
CA ASP A 42 -13.82 3.07 -2.72
C ASP A 42 -13.44 4.35 -1.95
N ASP A 43 -13.60 4.39 -0.62
CA ASP A 43 -13.20 5.56 0.19
C ASP A 43 -11.70 5.88 0.06
N ILE A 44 -10.87 4.84 0.02
CA ILE A 44 -9.42 5.02 -0.16
C ILE A 44 -9.12 5.46 -1.59
N LEU A 45 -9.82 4.92 -2.59
CA LEU A 45 -9.64 5.31 -3.99
C LEU A 45 -9.96 6.79 -4.20
N ASP A 46 -11.04 7.27 -3.57
CA ASP A 46 -11.42 8.68 -3.57
C ASP A 46 -10.36 9.56 -2.89
N GLN A 47 -9.76 9.10 -1.79
CA GLN A 47 -8.67 9.82 -1.14
C GLN A 47 -7.40 9.95 -2.00
N VAL A 48 -7.16 9.05 -2.96
CA VAL A 48 -5.93 9.07 -3.77
C VAL A 48 -6.14 9.56 -5.20
N VAL A 49 -7.37 9.90 -5.59
CA VAL A 49 -7.72 10.26 -6.97
C VAL A 49 -6.94 11.48 -7.48
N ASP A 50 -6.75 12.48 -6.63
CA ASP A 50 -6.04 13.72 -6.95
C ASP A 50 -4.52 13.59 -6.84
N LEU A 51 -4.02 12.41 -6.48
CA LEU A 51 -2.59 12.07 -6.44
C LEU A 51 -2.14 11.29 -7.67
N ASP A 52 -3.01 11.11 -8.66
CA ASP A 52 -2.67 10.41 -9.89
C ASP A 52 -1.68 11.21 -10.75
N GLY A 53 -0.77 10.49 -11.41
CA GLY A 53 0.26 11.09 -12.26
C GLY A 53 1.40 11.80 -11.52
N LEU A 54 1.42 11.82 -10.19
CA LEU A 54 2.53 12.41 -9.44
C LEU A 54 3.82 11.57 -9.63
N PRO A 55 4.95 12.20 -10.06
CA PRO A 55 6.17 11.48 -10.34
C PRO A 55 6.77 10.88 -9.07
N LEU A 56 7.07 9.58 -9.12
CA LEU A 56 7.80 8.89 -8.07
C LEU A 56 9.29 9.26 -8.17
N THR A 57 9.73 10.20 -7.34
CA THR A 57 11.13 10.59 -7.28
C THR A 57 11.69 10.54 -5.86
N LYS A 58 12.93 10.07 -5.74
CA LYS A 58 13.72 10.15 -4.49
C LYS A 58 14.39 11.52 -4.35
N ASP A 59 14.47 12.30 -5.43
CA ASP A 59 15.05 13.65 -5.43
C ASP A 59 14.14 14.63 -4.67
N PRO A 60 14.59 15.19 -3.53
CA PRO A 60 13.79 16.13 -2.74
C PRO A 60 13.38 17.39 -3.51
N ARG A 61 14.13 17.79 -4.54
CA ARG A 61 13.84 18.99 -5.35
C ARG A 61 12.69 18.78 -6.32
N LYS A 62 12.49 17.53 -6.76
CA LYS A 62 11.42 17.15 -7.68
C LYS A 62 10.19 16.58 -6.95
N LYS A 63 10.31 16.36 -5.64
CA LYS A 63 9.23 15.80 -4.80
C LYS A 63 8.20 16.87 -4.48
N ILE A 64 6.97 16.65 -4.93
CA ILE A 64 5.82 17.51 -4.60
C ILE A 64 5.45 17.28 -3.13
N LYS A 65 5.33 18.37 -2.36
CA LYS A 65 4.89 18.33 -0.96
C LYS A 65 3.37 18.39 -0.91
N ILE A 66 2.75 17.36 -0.34
CA ILE A 66 1.30 17.29 -0.17
C ILE A 66 0.95 17.77 1.24
N SER A 67 -0.06 18.64 1.33
CA SER A 67 -0.55 19.16 2.60
C SER A 67 -1.71 18.30 3.11
N HIS A 68 -1.49 17.61 4.22
CA HIS A 68 -2.47 16.71 4.82
C HIS A 68 -3.49 17.40 5.74
N LYS A 69 -3.25 18.67 6.12
CA LYS A 69 -4.10 19.40 7.08
C LYS A 69 -5.56 19.54 6.62
N LYS A 70 -5.77 19.69 5.31
CA LYS A 70 -7.12 19.81 4.71
C LYS A 70 -7.68 18.46 4.25
N ARG A 71 -6.82 17.49 3.96
CA ARG A 71 -7.21 16.20 3.38
C ARG A 71 -7.65 15.19 4.44
N GLY A 72 -7.05 15.25 5.63
CA GLY A 72 -7.29 14.29 6.70
C GLY A 72 -6.68 12.90 6.46
N ASP A 73 -6.03 12.68 5.31
CA ASP A 73 -5.28 11.47 4.96
C ASP A 73 -3.76 11.66 5.14
N ASN A 74 -2.99 10.59 4.94
CA ASN A 74 -1.52 10.60 4.93
C ASN A 74 -0.94 10.18 3.56
N TRP A 75 -1.73 10.25 2.49
CA TRP A 75 -1.35 9.73 1.17
C TRP A 75 -0.45 10.70 0.42
N ASN A 76 0.75 10.24 0.07
CA ASN A 76 1.71 11.05 -0.68
C ASN A 76 1.75 10.72 -2.18
N LYS A 77 1.05 9.66 -2.59
CA LYS A 77 1.03 9.16 -3.97
C LYS A 77 -0.11 8.17 -4.17
N LYS A 78 -0.60 8.07 -5.40
CA LYS A 78 -1.37 6.92 -5.88
C LYS A 78 -0.39 5.83 -6.35
N SER A 79 -0.46 4.66 -5.74
CA SER A 79 0.27 3.46 -6.19
C SER A 79 -0.39 2.84 -7.42
N ILE A 80 0.39 2.17 -8.28
CA ILE A 80 -0.14 1.40 -9.42
C ILE A 80 -1.12 0.30 -9.01
N PHE A 81 -1.06 -0.14 -7.75
CA PHE A 81 -1.96 -1.16 -7.22
C PHE A 81 -3.42 -0.70 -7.17
N PHE A 82 -3.68 0.61 -7.05
CA PHE A 82 -5.04 1.14 -7.04
C PHE A 82 -5.74 0.99 -8.40
N ASP A 83 -5.01 0.75 -9.49
CA ASP A 83 -5.61 0.54 -10.82
C ASP A 83 -5.98 -0.92 -11.08
N LEU A 84 -5.61 -1.85 -10.18
CA LEU A 84 -5.95 -3.25 -10.36
C LEU A 84 -7.47 -3.42 -10.26
N PRO A 85 -8.15 -4.07 -11.22
CA PRO A 85 -9.61 -4.16 -11.26
C PRO A 85 -10.23 -4.76 -9.99
N TYR A 86 -9.49 -5.65 -9.33
CA TYR A 86 -9.92 -6.35 -8.11
C TYR A 86 -9.52 -5.64 -6.82
N TRP A 87 -8.73 -4.56 -6.86
CA TRP A 87 -8.18 -3.92 -5.66
C TRP A 87 -9.27 -3.44 -4.70
N LYS A 88 -10.31 -2.79 -5.23
CA LYS A 88 -11.46 -2.31 -4.44
C LYS A 88 -12.21 -3.43 -3.70
N THR A 89 -12.18 -4.64 -4.25
CA THR A 89 -12.85 -5.82 -3.68
C THR A 89 -12.00 -6.58 -2.65
N LEU A 90 -10.74 -6.19 -2.42
CA LEU A 90 -9.87 -6.84 -1.45
C LEU A 90 -10.29 -6.52 -0.01
N LEU A 91 -10.57 -7.56 0.78
CA LEU A 91 -10.86 -7.45 2.21
C LEU A 91 -9.60 -7.08 3.02
N LEU A 92 -8.43 -7.61 2.63
CA LEU A 92 -7.14 -7.31 3.26
C LEU A 92 -6.23 -6.61 2.25
N ARG A 93 -6.38 -5.29 2.13
CA ARG A 93 -5.68 -4.46 1.13
C ARG A 93 -4.16 -4.39 1.30
N HIS A 94 -3.66 -4.76 2.49
CA HIS A 94 -2.22 -4.89 2.75
C HIS A 94 -1.65 -6.24 2.30
N ASN A 95 -2.51 -7.24 2.06
CA ASN A 95 -2.12 -8.50 1.45
C ASN A 95 -2.25 -8.36 -0.07
N LEU A 96 -1.34 -7.57 -0.66
CA LEU A 96 -1.14 -7.60 -2.10
C LEU A 96 -0.86 -9.05 -2.50
N ASP A 97 -1.54 -9.53 -3.53
CA ASP A 97 -1.61 -10.94 -3.88
C ASP A 97 -0.19 -11.56 -3.97
N VAL A 98 0.15 -12.29 -2.91
CA VAL A 98 1.46 -12.92 -2.72
C VAL A 98 1.76 -13.80 -3.92
N MET A 99 0.77 -14.50 -4.46
CA MET A 99 0.93 -15.37 -5.61
C MET A 99 1.37 -14.60 -6.86
N HIS A 100 0.82 -13.41 -7.09
CA HIS A 100 1.22 -12.58 -8.23
C HIS A 100 2.59 -11.93 -8.02
N ILE A 101 2.93 -11.54 -6.79
CA ILE A 101 4.24 -10.99 -6.45
C ILE A 101 5.33 -12.07 -6.56
N GLU A 102 5.08 -13.24 -5.99
CA GLU A 102 5.96 -14.40 -6.05
C GLU A 102 6.16 -14.86 -7.49
N LYS A 103 5.09 -15.02 -8.27
CA LYS A 103 5.21 -15.37 -9.70
C LYS A 103 6.07 -14.36 -10.46
N ASN A 104 5.86 -13.06 -10.24
CA ASN A 104 6.65 -12.03 -10.91
C ASN A 104 8.14 -12.09 -10.51
N ILE A 105 8.43 -12.28 -9.22
CA ILE A 105 9.82 -12.38 -8.74
C ILE A 105 10.48 -13.67 -9.26
N CYS A 106 9.79 -14.82 -9.19
CA CYS A 106 10.28 -16.10 -9.71
C CYS A 106 10.51 -16.04 -11.23
N ASP A 107 9.58 -15.49 -12.01
CA ASP A 107 9.75 -15.33 -13.46
C ASP A 107 10.94 -14.44 -13.82
N ASN A 108 11.20 -13.39 -13.03
CA ASN A 108 12.37 -12.52 -13.22
C ASN A 108 13.68 -13.23 -12.84
N ILE A 109 13.71 -13.99 -11.73
CA ILE A 109 14.88 -14.76 -11.31
C ILE A 109 15.18 -15.87 -12.32
N LEU A 110 14.18 -16.65 -12.71
CA LEU A 110 14.29 -17.71 -13.72
C LEU A 110 14.71 -17.14 -15.08
N GLY A 111 14.14 -16.02 -15.51
CA GLY A 111 14.53 -15.35 -16.74
C GLY A 111 16.00 -14.92 -16.74
N THR A 112 16.53 -14.55 -15.56
CA THR A 112 17.95 -14.18 -15.37
C THR A 112 18.86 -15.41 -15.35
N ILE A 113 18.48 -16.48 -14.65
CA ILE A 113 19.27 -17.73 -14.58
C ILE A 113 19.34 -18.41 -15.96
N LEU A 114 18.24 -18.38 -16.71
CA LEU A 114 18.10 -19.06 -18.00
C LEU A 114 18.50 -18.19 -19.20
N ASP A 115 19.02 -16.98 -18.96
CA ASP A 115 19.42 -15.99 -19.99
C ASP A 115 18.39 -15.85 -21.13
N ILE A 116 17.10 -15.81 -20.76
CA ILE A 116 16.02 -15.76 -21.75
C ILE A 116 15.95 -14.34 -22.31
N LYS A 117 16.38 -14.19 -23.56
CA LYS A 117 16.36 -12.92 -24.31
C LYS A 117 14.97 -12.28 -24.27
N GLY A 118 14.85 -11.09 -23.69
CA GLY A 118 13.60 -10.33 -23.53
C GLY A 118 12.89 -10.51 -22.16
N LYS A 119 13.39 -11.36 -21.27
CA LYS A 119 12.94 -11.46 -19.86
C LYS A 119 13.99 -10.98 -18.86
N THR A 120 15.23 -10.81 -19.29
CA THR A 120 16.28 -10.16 -18.52
C THR A 120 16.12 -8.64 -18.58
N LYS A 121 15.85 -8.01 -17.43
CA LYS A 121 16.01 -6.57 -17.26
C LYS A 121 17.50 -6.24 -17.22
N HIS A 122 18.19 -6.36 -18.34
CA HIS A 122 19.48 -5.67 -18.46
C HIS A 122 19.21 -4.18 -18.28
N ILE A 123 20.07 -3.57 -17.47
CA ILE A 123 19.98 -2.17 -17.03
C ILE A 123 20.30 -1.28 -18.24
N GLU A 124 19.35 -1.15 -19.16
CA GLU A 124 19.33 -0.05 -20.10
C GLU A 124 18.08 0.79 -19.79
N TYR A 125 18.36 1.99 -19.28
CA TYR A 125 17.40 3.07 -19.19
C TYR A 125 17.05 3.52 -20.60
N SER A 126 16.17 2.79 -21.28
CA SER A 126 15.58 3.24 -22.52
C SER A 126 14.29 2.50 -22.80
N VAL A 127 13.26 3.32 -23.04
CA VAL A 127 11.90 2.98 -23.49
C VAL A 127 10.93 2.56 -22.38
N GLY A 128 10.09 3.52 -22.01
CA GLY A 128 9.05 3.37 -21.00
C GLY A 128 8.03 2.33 -21.40
N PHE A 129 7.88 1.32 -20.54
CA PHE A 129 6.70 0.47 -20.53
C PHE A 129 5.51 1.33 -20.13
N THR A 130 4.51 1.43 -20.99
CA THR A 130 3.33 2.25 -20.71
C THR A 130 2.49 1.57 -19.62
N ARG A 131 1.81 2.37 -18.78
CA ARG A 131 0.93 1.87 -17.69
C ARG A 131 -0.14 0.88 -18.19
N ASN A 132 -0.46 0.95 -19.49
CA ASN A 132 -1.42 0.08 -20.17
C ASN A 132 -0.85 -1.33 -20.45
N GLU A 133 0.43 -1.47 -20.82
CA GLU A 133 1.01 -2.79 -21.11
C GLU A 133 1.18 -3.66 -19.85
N TYR A 134 1.48 -3.03 -18.70
CA TYR A 134 1.53 -3.75 -17.42
C TYR A 134 0.15 -4.25 -16.97
N THR A 135 -0.89 -3.44 -17.18
CA THR A 135 -2.26 -3.81 -16.79
C THR A 135 -2.81 -4.91 -17.71
N GLU A 136 -2.54 -4.86 -19.01
CA GLU A 136 -2.89 -5.96 -19.94
C GLU A 136 -2.16 -7.28 -19.64
N ARG A 137 -0.89 -7.21 -19.22
CA ARG A 137 -0.14 -8.41 -18.83
C ARG A 137 -0.66 -9.05 -17.54
N ILE A 138 -1.23 -8.27 -16.63
CA ILE A 138 -1.92 -8.79 -15.43
C ILE A 138 -3.28 -9.37 -15.83
N ALA A 139 -4.03 -8.69 -16.70
CA ALA A 139 -5.34 -9.14 -17.18
C ALA A 139 -5.29 -10.43 -18.02
N SER A 140 -4.23 -10.65 -18.80
CA SER A 140 -4.04 -11.91 -19.53
C SER A 140 -3.68 -13.09 -18.62
N ASN A 141 -3.06 -12.83 -17.47
CA ASN A 141 -2.73 -13.86 -16.48
C ASN A 141 -3.90 -14.22 -15.54
N THR A 142 -4.92 -13.37 -15.43
CA THR A 142 -6.15 -13.67 -14.66
C THR A 142 -7.17 -14.53 -15.43
N LYS A 143 -6.89 -14.85 -16.71
CA LYS A 143 -7.75 -15.73 -17.55
C LYS A 143 -7.72 -17.21 -17.15
N TRP A 144 -6.93 -17.58 -16.14
CA TRP A 144 -6.83 -18.95 -15.61
C TRP A 144 -7.53 -19.13 -14.24
N ARG A 145 -8.70 -18.52 -14.08
CA ARG A 145 -9.69 -18.92 -13.07
C ARG A 145 -10.72 -19.85 -13.70
#